data_AF-A0A536AQ89-F1
#
_entry.id   AF-A0A536AQ89-F1
#
_cell.length_a   1.000
_cell.length_b   1.000
_cell.length_c   1.000
_cell.angle_alpha   90.00
_cell.angle_beta   90.00
_cell.angle_gamma   90.00
#
_symmetry.space_group_name_H-M   'P 1'
#
loop_
_entity.id
_entity.type
_entity.pdbx_description
1 polymer ?
#
loop_
_entity_poly.entity_id
_entity_poly.type
_entity_poly.pdbx_seq_one_letter_code
_entity_poly.pdbx_strand_id
1 'polypeptide(L)'
;MRRSCARRASTSPSRDQGSKSLSAPPELLTLHETIRSCRLCGLHATRTQAVPGVGPCPANVLIVGEAPGFNEDRQGEPFVGAAGKLLDTL
;
A
#
# COMPACT_ATOMS: atom_id res chain seq x y z
N MET A 1 53.12 -12.39 29.12
CA MET A 1 52.56 -13.24 28.03
C MET A 1 51.05 -13.00 27.99
N ARG A 2 50.57 -12.07 27.13
CA ARG A 2 49.63 -12.30 26.00
C ARG A 2 48.41 -13.17 26.42
N ARG A 3 47.13 -12.77 26.33
CA ARG A 3 46.45 -11.95 25.32
C ARG A 3 45.16 -11.35 25.91
N SER A 4 44.93 -10.05 25.67
CA SER A 4 43.60 -9.43 25.75
C SER A 4 42.66 -10.14 24.78
N CYS A 5 41.58 -10.74 25.29
CA CYS A 5 40.49 -11.25 24.46
C CYS A 5 39.66 -10.04 24.02
N ALA A 6 39.92 -9.59 22.79
CA ALA A 6 39.18 -8.51 22.15
C ALA A 6 37.66 -8.77 22.19
N ARG A 7 36.91 -7.71 22.53
CA ARG A 7 35.45 -7.65 22.42
C ARG A 7 35.03 -8.12 21.03
N ARG A 8 34.31 -9.25 20.93
CA ARG A 8 33.47 -9.49 19.76
C ARG A 8 32.23 -8.64 19.94
N ALA A 9 32.22 -7.48 19.31
CA ALA A 9 30.99 -6.79 19.00
C ALA A 9 30.15 -7.76 18.16
N SER A 10 29.01 -8.20 18.69
CA SER A 10 27.95 -8.76 17.88
C SER A 10 27.40 -7.63 17.03
N THR A 11 28.02 -7.42 15.86
CA THR A 11 27.41 -6.63 14.79
C THR A 11 26.17 -7.39 14.34
N SER A 12 25.04 -7.07 14.95
CA SER A 12 23.74 -7.33 14.36
C SER A 12 23.78 -6.82 12.91
N PRO A 13 23.15 -7.50 11.94
CA PRO A 13 22.89 -6.86 10.67
C PRO A 13 21.92 -5.72 11.00
N SER A 14 22.46 -4.53 11.11
CA SER A 14 21.70 -3.29 11.19
C SER A 14 20.79 -3.28 9.97
N ARG A 15 19.49 -3.47 10.19
CA ARG A 15 18.45 -3.13 9.20
C ARG A 15 18.41 -1.61 9.09
N ASP A 16 19.48 -1.05 8.55
CA ASP A 16 19.63 0.36 8.24
C ASP A 16 19.08 0.55 6.83
N GLN A 17 17.85 1.05 6.75
CA GLN A 17 17.55 2.45 6.45
C GLN A 17 17.81 2.80 4.98
N GLY A 18 16.72 3.15 4.29
CA GLY A 18 16.74 3.60 2.91
C GLY A 18 15.36 4.08 2.50
N SER A 19 15.07 5.31 2.90
CA SER A 19 14.11 6.26 2.34
C SER A 19 14.09 6.24 0.80
N LYS A 20 13.51 5.20 0.20
CA LYS A 20 13.23 5.18 -1.23
C LYS A 20 11.97 6.02 -1.46
N SER A 21 12.16 7.14 -2.16
CA SER A 21 11.13 8.01 -2.73
C SER A 21 9.77 7.32 -2.88
N LEU A 22 8.75 7.86 -2.20
CA LEU A 22 7.36 7.38 -2.10
C LEU A 22 6.57 7.50 -3.42
N SER A 23 7.24 7.48 -4.56
CA SER A 23 6.60 7.58 -5.88
C SER A 23 6.24 6.18 -6.38
N ALA A 24 4.96 5.97 -6.68
CA ALA A 24 4.48 4.76 -7.34
C ALA A 24 5.30 4.46 -8.61
N PRO A 25 5.66 3.18 -8.88
CA PRO A 25 6.26 2.79 -10.14
C PRO A 25 5.41 3.22 -11.33
N PRO A 26 5.99 3.61 -12.47
CA PRO A 26 5.24 4.05 -13.65
C PRO A 26 4.18 3.03 -14.10
N GLU A 27 4.51 1.73 -14.01
CA GLU A 27 3.62 0.62 -14.34
C GLU A 27 2.36 0.60 -13.46
N LEU A 28 2.49 0.97 -12.18
CA LEU A 28 1.38 1.04 -11.23
C LEU A 28 0.44 2.19 -11.58
N LEU A 29 0.98 3.32 -12.04
CA LEU A 29 0.20 4.45 -12.53
C LEU A 29 -0.59 4.08 -13.80
N THR A 30 0.06 3.41 -14.76
CA THR A 30 -0.62 2.90 -15.97
C THR A 30 -1.72 1.89 -15.63
N LEU A 31 -1.49 1.02 -14.63
CA LEU A 31 -2.51 0.12 -14.14
C LEU A 31 -3.70 0.87 -13.53
N HIS A 32 -3.45 1.94 -12.76
CA HIS A 32 -4.51 2.77 -12.19
C HIS A 32 -5.38 3.42 -13.26
N GLU A 33 -4.79 3.91 -14.36
CA GLU A 33 -5.52 4.46 -15.50
C GLU A 33 -6.38 3.41 -16.20
N THR A 34 -5.84 2.19 -16.35
CA THR A 34 -6.57 1.05 -16.92
C THR A 34 -7.77 0.67 -16.04
N ILE A 35 -7.61 0.65 -14.71
CA ILE A 35 -8.69 0.39 -13.76
C ILE A 35 -9.78 1.47 -13.86
N ARG A 36 -9.40 2.75 -13.90
CA ARG A 36 -10.34 3.88 -13.99
C ARG A 36 -11.20 3.83 -15.24
N SER A 37 -10.61 3.42 -16.37
CA SER A 37 -11.29 3.31 -17.67
C SER A 37 -12.00 1.97 -17.89
N CYS A 38 -11.86 0.99 -17.00
CA CYS A 38 -12.39 -0.36 -17.19
C CYS A 38 -13.92 -0.40 -17.33
N ARG A 39 -14.41 -1.04 -18.40
CA ARG A 39 -15.85 -1.24 -18.69
C ARG A 39 -16.22 -2.71 -18.91
N LEU A 40 -15.39 -3.64 -18.43
CA LEU A 40 -15.53 -5.08 -18.74
C LEU A 40 -16.74 -5.75 -18.09
N CYS A 41 -17.33 -5.17 -17.03
CA CYS A 41 -18.51 -5.72 -16.34
C CYS A 41 -19.52 -4.63 -15.98
N GLY A 42 -20.74 -5.01 -15.59
CA GLY A 42 -21.84 -4.06 -15.28
C GLY A 42 -21.58 -3.06 -14.15
N LEU A 43 -20.59 -3.31 -13.27
CA LEU A 43 -20.27 -2.42 -12.14
C LEU A 43 -19.81 -1.02 -12.57
N HIS A 44 -19.27 -0.89 -13.78
CA HIS A 44 -18.85 0.42 -14.29
C HIS A 44 -20.02 1.38 -14.53
N ALA A 45 -21.25 0.87 -14.66
CA ALA A 45 -22.43 1.67 -14.98
C ALA A 45 -22.99 2.42 -13.77
N THR A 46 -22.71 1.96 -12.54
CA THR A 46 -23.29 2.51 -11.31
C THR A 46 -22.29 3.25 -10.43
N ARG A 47 -20.98 2.99 -10.59
CA ARG A 47 -19.93 3.68 -9.83
C ARG A 47 -19.80 5.14 -10.27
N THR A 48 -19.48 6.03 -9.34
CA THR A 48 -19.05 7.40 -9.68
C THR A 48 -17.66 7.38 -10.30
N GLN A 49 -16.75 6.58 -9.73
CA GLN A 49 -15.39 6.39 -10.20
C GLN A 49 -14.82 5.06 -9.71
N ALA A 50 -13.81 4.53 -10.40
CA ALA A 50 -13.10 3.37 -9.87
C ALA A 50 -12.17 3.80 -8.72
N VAL A 51 -11.91 2.88 -7.79
CA VAL A 51 -11.03 3.10 -6.63
C VAL A 51 -9.84 2.14 -6.74
N PRO A 52 -8.74 2.52 -7.42
CA PRO A 52 -7.49 1.77 -7.35
C PRO A 52 -6.92 1.72 -5.93
N GLY A 53 -6.00 0.79 -5.69
CA GLY A 53 -5.31 0.68 -4.40
C GLY A 53 -4.40 1.89 -4.12
N VAL A 54 -4.09 2.11 -2.84
CA VAL A 54 -3.17 3.14 -2.37
C VAL A 54 -2.14 2.53 -1.43
N GLY A 55 -0.99 3.19 -1.30
CA GLY A 55 0.06 2.78 -0.38
C GLY A 55 1.45 2.76 -1.01
N PRO A 56 2.48 2.45 -0.20
CA PRO A 56 3.85 2.37 -0.68
C PRO A 56 4.03 1.19 -1.65
N CYS A 57 4.91 1.36 -2.63
CA CYS A 57 5.36 0.27 -3.48
C CYS A 57 6.90 0.30 -3.53
N PRO A 58 7.59 -0.71 -3.01
CA PRO A 58 7.06 -1.96 -2.48
C PRO A 58 6.44 -1.81 -1.07
N ALA A 59 5.36 -2.55 -0.81
CA ALA A 59 4.81 -2.76 0.52
C ALA A 59 5.19 -4.15 1.03
N ASN A 60 5.41 -4.29 2.34
CA ASN A 60 5.63 -5.61 2.97
C ASN A 60 4.33 -6.39 3.17
N VAL A 61 3.20 -5.69 3.26
CA VAL A 61 1.86 -6.23 3.51
C VAL A 61 0.88 -5.54 2.56
N LEU A 62 -0.03 -6.31 1.97
CA LEU A 62 -1.14 -5.82 1.16
C LEU A 62 -2.45 -6.22 1.83
N ILE A 63 -3.34 -5.24 2.03
CA ILE A 63 -4.69 -5.48 2.56
C ILE A 63 -5.68 -5.39 1.40
N VAL A 64 -6.53 -6.41 1.27
CA VAL A 64 -7.54 -6.52 0.20
C VAL A 64 -8.92 -6.64 0.85
N GLY A 65 -9.80 -5.70 0.51
CA GLY A 65 -11.22 -5.76 0.87
C GLY A 65 -12.07 -6.39 -0.25
N GLU A 66 -13.39 -6.35 -0.10
CA GLU A 66 -14.32 -6.88 -1.10
C GLU A 66 -14.54 -5.90 -2.28
N ALA A 67 -15.16 -4.75 -2.01
CA ALA A 67 -15.50 -3.75 -3.01
C ALA A 67 -15.55 -2.33 -2.40
N PRO A 68 -15.41 -1.27 -3.21
CA PRO A 68 -15.61 0.11 -2.73
C PRO A 68 -17.04 0.33 -2.24
N GLY A 69 -17.17 0.90 -1.04
CA GLY A 69 -18.44 1.37 -0.51
C GLY A 69 -18.80 2.77 -1.00
N PHE A 70 -19.85 3.35 -0.41
CA PHE A 70 -20.33 4.69 -0.78
C PHE A 70 -19.28 5.79 -0.60
N ASN A 71 -18.53 5.77 0.52
CA ASN A 71 -17.54 6.81 0.80
C ASN A 71 -16.30 6.65 -0.10
N GLU A 72 -15.88 5.40 -0.32
CA GLU A 72 -14.77 5.05 -1.20
C GLU A 72 -15.06 5.46 -2.65
N ASP A 73 -16.25 5.12 -3.18
CA ASP A 73 -16.67 5.53 -4.52
C ASP A 73 -16.68 7.07 -4.67
N ARG A 74 -17.20 7.79 -3.68
CA ARG A 74 -17.25 9.25 -3.72
C ARG A 74 -15.89 9.93 -3.60
N GLN A 75 -14.98 9.39 -2.80
CA GLN A 75 -13.67 10.00 -2.52
C GLN A 75 -12.56 9.49 -3.44
N GLY A 76 -12.73 8.31 -4.04
CA GLY A 76 -11.73 7.70 -4.91
C GLY A 76 -10.58 7.03 -4.14
N GLU A 77 -10.77 6.78 -2.84
CA GLU A 77 -9.75 6.24 -1.94
C GLU A 77 -10.32 5.05 -1.15
N PRO A 78 -9.59 3.92 -1.04
CA PRO A 78 -10.07 2.74 -0.34
C PRO A 78 -10.05 2.93 1.19
N PHE A 79 -10.95 2.24 1.89
CA PHE A 79 -10.99 2.22 3.37
C PHE A 79 -11.16 3.61 4.03
N VAL A 80 -11.93 4.52 3.45
CA VAL A 80 -12.24 5.83 4.08
C VAL A 80 -13.57 5.83 4.86
N GLY A 81 -14.38 4.78 4.72
CA GLY A 81 -15.64 4.58 5.41
C GLY A 81 -15.50 4.06 6.85
N ALA A 82 -16.62 3.65 7.45
CA ALA A 82 -16.65 3.17 8.84
C ALA A 82 -15.78 1.92 9.05
N ALA A 83 -15.79 0.99 8.09
CA ALA A 83 -14.95 -0.21 8.14
C ALA A 83 -13.45 0.12 8.08
N GLY A 84 -13.08 1.12 7.29
CA GLY A 84 -11.69 1.59 7.20
C GLY A 84 -11.21 2.27 8.49
N LYS A 85 -12.05 3.10 9.10
CA LYS A 85 -11.77 3.69 10.42
C LYS A 85 -11.59 2.63 11.51
N LEU A 86 -12.32 1.51 11.42
CA LEU A 86 -12.11 0.38 12.33
C LEU A 86 -10.78 -0.32 12.04
N LEU A 87 -10.46 -0.55 10.76
CA LEU A 87 -9.18 -1.14 10.33
C LEU A 87 -7.98 -0.34 10.86
N ASP A 88 -8.06 0.99 10.90
CA ASP A 88 -7.03 1.87 11.45
C ASP A 88 -6.77 1.66 12.96
N THR A 89 -7.69 1.02 13.68
CA THR A 89 -7.60 0.77 15.13
C THR A 89 -7.17 -0.65 15.50
N LEU A 90 -6.99 -1.54 14.51
CA LEU A 90 -6.57 -2.93 14.71
C LEU A 90 -5.05 -3.05 14.81
#